data_AF-A0A1Y3B5Z4-F1
#
_entry.id   AF-A0A1Y3B5Z4-F1
#
_cell.length_a   1.000
_cell.length_b   1.000
_cell.length_c   1.000
_cell.angle_alpha   90.00
_cell.angle_beta   90.00
_cell.angle_gamma   90.00
#
_symmetry.space_group_name_H-M   'P 1'
#
loop_
_entity.id
_entity.type
_entity.pdbx_description
1 polymer ?
#
loop_
_entity_poly.entity_id
_entity_poly.type
_entity_poly.pdbx_seq_one_letter_code
_entity_poly.pdbx_strand_id
1 'polypeptide(L)'
;MSIGSCGAFIHGLEDEFYDVRMASLESLCKLAQIYPTFANQSLDFLVDMFNDEIQEIRLKAIQCLTKISGKNITLREDQIDIILAVLEDYSIGIREALHLMLSNCKLTSNVALRSTINSLRENLKRYPCDRESIWNCFRKLGQNNVYLTLSLISDLLLTHPFFRLPENPLDDPECKH
;
A
#
# COMPACT_ATOMS: atom_id res chain seq x y z
N MET A 1 -29.23 -2.73 5.13
CA MET A 1 -28.98 -3.90 4.25
C MET A 1 -28.71 -3.37 2.84
N SER A 2 -27.44 -3.44 2.40
CA SER A 2 -26.94 -2.95 1.11
C SER A 2 -25.99 -3.99 0.50
N ILE A 3 -26.42 -5.26 0.48
CA ILE A 3 -25.58 -6.38 0.02
C ILE A 3 -25.69 -6.55 -1.51
N GLY A 4 -26.80 -6.11 -2.13
CA GLY A 4 -27.09 -6.39 -3.54
C GLY A 4 -26.11 -5.78 -4.55
N SER A 5 -25.65 -4.55 -4.33
CA SER A 5 -24.71 -3.90 -5.27
C SER A 5 -23.29 -4.45 -5.15
N CYS A 6 -22.81 -4.71 -3.93
CA CYS A 6 -21.51 -5.36 -3.74
C CYS A 6 -21.52 -6.80 -4.26
N GLY A 7 -22.63 -7.54 -4.11
CA GLY A 7 -22.75 -8.91 -4.58
C GLY A 7 -22.48 -9.08 -6.08
N ALA A 8 -23.03 -8.21 -6.92
CA ALA A 8 -22.78 -8.26 -8.36
C ALA A 8 -21.29 -8.00 -8.72
N PHE A 9 -20.64 -7.07 -8.01
CA PHE A 9 -19.21 -6.82 -8.21
C PHE A 9 -18.35 -7.99 -7.74
N ILE A 10 -18.67 -8.60 -6.59
CA ILE A 10 -17.92 -9.75 -6.07
C ILE A 10 -17.96 -10.90 -7.09
N HIS A 11 -19.15 -11.26 -7.58
CA HIS A 11 -19.27 -12.30 -8.61
C HIS A 11 -18.51 -11.95 -9.89
N GLY A 12 -18.55 -10.69 -10.31
CA GLY A 12 -17.80 -10.25 -11.49
C GLY A 12 -16.27 -10.26 -11.29
N LEU A 13 -15.79 -10.04 -10.06
CA LEU A 13 -14.38 -10.13 -9.69
C LEU A 13 -13.88 -11.58 -9.58
N GLU A 14 -14.75 -12.51 -9.21
CA GLU A 14 -14.47 -13.95 -9.10
C GLU A 14 -14.72 -14.72 -10.42
N ASP A 15 -15.04 -14.02 -11.50
CA ASP A 15 -15.41 -14.64 -12.77
C ASP A 15 -14.22 -15.32 -13.46
N GLU A 16 -14.48 -16.42 -14.16
CA GLU A 16 -13.47 -17.20 -14.89
C GLU A 16 -12.87 -16.39 -16.06
N PHE A 17 -13.62 -15.44 -16.62
CA PHE A 17 -13.18 -14.65 -17.76
C PHE A 17 -12.49 -13.35 -17.34
N TYR A 18 -11.27 -13.17 -17.84
CA TYR A 18 -10.46 -11.95 -17.68
C TYR A 18 -11.26 -10.66 -17.98
N ASP A 19 -12.00 -10.64 -19.08
CA ASP A 19 -12.73 -9.43 -19.52
C ASP A 19 -13.84 -9.05 -18.53
N VAL A 20 -14.50 -10.05 -17.92
CA VAL A 20 -15.54 -9.82 -16.90
C VAL A 20 -14.90 -9.29 -15.61
N ARG A 21 -13.78 -9.89 -15.17
CA ARG A 21 -13.01 -9.40 -14.02
C ARG A 21 -12.55 -7.97 -14.22
N MET A 22 -11.95 -7.67 -15.36
CA MET A 22 -11.46 -6.32 -15.68
C MET A 22 -12.60 -5.30 -15.72
N ALA A 23 -13.71 -5.60 -16.39
CA ALA A 23 -14.86 -4.70 -16.47
C ALA A 23 -15.50 -4.45 -15.09
N SER A 24 -15.56 -5.48 -14.25
CA SER A 24 -16.07 -5.39 -12.88
C SER A 24 -15.18 -4.53 -12.00
N LEU A 25 -13.87 -4.76 -12.05
CA LEU A 25 -12.86 -3.98 -11.33
C LEU A 25 -12.85 -2.51 -11.76
N GLU A 26 -12.96 -2.23 -13.06
CA GLU A 26 -13.07 -0.87 -13.57
C GLU A 26 -14.31 -0.14 -13.09
N SER A 27 -15.45 -0.84 -13.11
CA SER A 27 -16.75 -0.28 -12.71
C SER A 27 -16.79 -0.02 -11.20
N LEU A 28 -16.31 -0.98 -10.40
CA LEU A 28 -16.12 -0.82 -8.95
C LEU A 28 -15.22 0.39 -8.68
N CYS A 29 -14.11 0.52 -9.40
CA CYS A 29 -13.17 1.60 -9.19
C CYS A 29 -13.76 2.98 -9.47
N LYS A 30 -14.57 3.11 -10.53
CA LYS A 30 -15.25 4.36 -10.88
C LYS A 30 -16.24 4.75 -9.78
N LEU A 31 -17.03 3.80 -9.27
CA LEU A 31 -17.99 4.06 -8.20
C LEU A 31 -17.30 4.40 -6.88
N ALA A 32 -16.24 3.68 -6.50
CA ALA A 32 -15.48 3.93 -5.28
C ALA A 32 -14.83 5.33 -5.25
N GLN A 33 -14.45 5.88 -6.40
CA GLN A 33 -13.94 7.25 -6.48
C GLN A 33 -15.01 8.32 -6.22
N ILE A 34 -16.28 8.01 -6.47
CA ILE A 34 -17.41 8.93 -6.35
C ILE A 34 -18.06 8.82 -4.97
N TYR A 35 -18.18 7.60 -4.44
CA TYR A 35 -18.96 7.30 -3.25
C TYR A 35 -18.07 6.74 -2.12
N PRO A 36 -17.69 7.56 -1.12
CA PRO A 36 -16.77 7.13 -0.04
C PRO A 36 -17.26 5.94 0.78
N THR A 37 -18.57 5.84 1.02
CA THR A 37 -19.17 4.70 1.73
C THR A 37 -19.01 3.41 0.96
N PHE A 38 -19.24 3.44 -0.36
CA PHE A 38 -19.01 2.31 -1.24
C PHE A 38 -17.52 1.95 -1.30
N ALA A 39 -16.63 2.95 -1.37
CA ALA A 39 -15.18 2.72 -1.37
C ALA A 39 -14.72 1.93 -0.13
N ASN A 40 -15.25 2.25 1.05
CA ASN A 40 -14.94 1.52 2.28
C ASN A 40 -15.52 0.09 2.28
N GLN A 41 -16.73 -0.10 1.73
CA GLN A 41 -17.35 -1.43 1.60
C GLN A 41 -16.65 -2.33 0.60
N SER A 42 -16.05 -1.75 -0.44
CA SER A 42 -15.35 -2.49 -1.49
C SER A 42 -13.86 -2.71 -1.22
N LEU A 43 -13.34 -2.18 -0.11
CA LEU A 43 -11.90 -2.15 0.14
C LEU A 43 -11.30 -3.55 0.29
N ASP A 44 -11.95 -4.43 1.06
CA ASP A 44 -11.45 -5.78 1.29
C ASP A 44 -11.41 -6.57 -0.04
N PHE A 45 -12.48 -6.51 -0.83
CA PHE A 45 -12.51 -7.15 -2.16
C PHE A 45 -11.44 -6.60 -3.10
N LEU A 46 -11.16 -5.29 -3.05
CA LEU A 46 -10.12 -4.68 -3.88
C LEU A 46 -8.72 -5.14 -3.47
N VAL A 47 -8.48 -5.31 -2.16
CA VAL A 47 -7.22 -5.85 -1.63
C VAL A 47 -7.07 -7.32 -2.00
N ASP A 48 -8.15 -8.11 -1.99
CA ASP A 48 -8.10 -9.52 -2.41
C ASP A 48 -7.65 -9.67 -3.88
N MET A 49 -8.06 -8.75 -4.77
CA MET A 49 -7.62 -8.73 -6.17
C MET A 49 -6.10 -8.51 -6.34
N PHE A 50 -5.36 -8.14 -5.29
CA PHE A 50 -3.90 -8.05 -5.35
C PHE A 50 -3.24 -9.43 -5.44
N ASN A 51 -3.96 -10.51 -5.14
CA ASN A 51 -3.48 -11.88 -5.27
C ASN A 51 -4.05 -12.60 -6.50
N ASP A 52 -4.65 -11.85 -7.42
CA ASP A 52 -5.18 -12.40 -8.66
C ASP A 52 -4.06 -13.07 -9.50
N GLU A 53 -4.37 -14.20 -10.13
CA GLU A 53 -3.44 -14.96 -10.96
C GLU A 53 -2.94 -14.15 -12.18
N ILE A 54 -3.74 -13.20 -12.67
CA ILE A 54 -3.46 -12.36 -13.83
C ILE A 54 -2.80 -11.05 -13.38
N GLN A 55 -1.59 -10.80 -13.88
CA GLN A 55 -0.79 -9.62 -13.52
C GLN A 55 -1.52 -8.29 -13.82
N GLU A 56 -2.21 -8.20 -14.96
CA GLU A 56 -2.96 -7.02 -15.37
C GLU A 56 -4.10 -6.69 -14.40
N ILE A 57 -4.76 -7.70 -13.84
CA ILE A 57 -5.81 -7.53 -12.84
C ILE A 57 -5.21 -7.03 -11.53
N ARG A 58 -4.12 -7.65 -11.05
CA ARG A 58 -3.38 -7.17 -9.87
C ARG A 58 -2.96 -5.71 -10.01
N LEU A 59 -2.34 -5.36 -11.14
CA LEU A 59 -1.90 -3.99 -11.42
C LEU A 59 -3.08 -3.02 -11.39
N LYS A 60 -4.20 -3.40 -12.00
CA LYS A 60 -5.41 -2.57 -12.02
C LYS A 60 -5.98 -2.36 -10.61
N ALA A 61 -5.95 -3.38 -9.77
CA ALA A 61 -6.42 -3.30 -8.40
C ALA A 61 -5.56 -2.31 -7.59
N ILE A 62 -4.23 -2.40 -7.70
CA ILE A 62 -3.28 -1.47 -7.06
C ILE A 62 -3.53 -0.03 -7.52
N GLN A 63 -3.67 0.18 -8.83
CA GLN A 63 -3.97 1.49 -9.41
C GLN A 63 -5.32 2.02 -8.93
N CYS A 64 -6.30 1.14 -8.74
CA CYS A 64 -7.59 1.55 -8.22
C CYS A 64 -7.48 2.03 -6.78
N LEU A 65 -6.83 1.23 -5.92
CA LEU A 65 -6.67 1.58 -4.50
C LEU A 65 -5.90 2.90 -4.35
N THR A 66 -4.89 3.13 -5.20
CA THR A 66 -4.14 4.40 -5.28
C THR A 66 -5.04 5.61 -5.53
N LYS A 67 -6.10 5.47 -6.35
CA LYS A 67 -7.02 6.57 -6.69
C LYS A 67 -7.98 6.91 -5.55
N ILE A 68 -8.30 5.95 -4.69
CA ILE A 68 -9.28 6.11 -3.61
C ILE A 68 -8.64 6.33 -2.23
N SER A 69 -7.39 5.89 -2.03
CA SER A 69 -6.68 5.95 -0.75
C SER A 69 -6.50 7.38 -0.22
N GLY A 70 -6.22 8.35 -1.09
CA GLY A 70 -5.91 9.73 -0.68
C GLY A 70 -7.08 10.55 -0.13
N LYS A 71 -8.33 10.11 -0.30
CA LYS A 71 -9.51 10.93 0.04
C LYS A 71 -10.20 10.51 1.34
N ASN A 72 -10.54 9.23 1.51
CA ASN A 72 -11.44 8.78 2.59
C ASN A 72 -11.19 7.35 3.08
N ILE A 73 -9.99 6.80 2.87
CA ILE A 73 -9.68 5.43 3.27
C ILE A 73 -8.48 5.45 4.21
N THR A 74 -8.63 4.74 5.32
CA THR A 74 -7.54 4.43 6.24
C THR A 74 -7.39 2.92 6.24
N LEU A 75 -6.18 2.44 5.93
CA LEU A 75 -5.89 1.02 5.85
C LEU A 75 -5.67 0.44 7.25
N ARG A 76 -6.34 -0.67 7.51
CA ARG A 76 -6.20 -1.46 8.73
C ARG A 76 -4.95 -2.34 8.67
N GLU A 77 -4.51 -2.83 9.83
CA GLU A 77 -3.33 -3.69 9.95
C GLU A 77 -3.45 -4.97 9.10
N ASP A 78 -4.60 -5.66 9.15
CA ASP A 78 -4.85 -6.88 8.38
C ASP A 78 -4.76 -6.66 6.86
N GLN A 79 -5.27 -5.53 6.39
CA GLN A 79 -5.20 -5.15 4.98
C GLN A 79 -3.76 -4.83 4.56
N ILE A 80 -3.01 -4.15 5.43
CA ILE A 80 -1.61 -3.78 5.18
C ILE A 80 -0.73 -5.02 5.04
N ASP A 81 -0.91 -6.05 5.86
CA ASP A 81 -0.09 -7.26 5.75
C ASP A 81 -0.25 -7.93 4.37
N ILE A 82 -1.47 -7.99 3.83
CA ILE A 82 -1.73 -8.51 2.48
C ILE A 82 -1.08 -7.61 1.42
N ILE A 83 -1.25 -6.29 1.55
CA ILE A 83 -0.69 -5.30 0.62
C ILE A 83 0.85 -5.38 0.59
N LEU A 84 1.49 -5.55 1.74
CA LEU A 84 2.96 -5.58 1.84
C LEU A 84 3.56 -6.85 1.23
N ALA A 85 2.83 -7.97 1.21
CA ALA A 85 3.29 -9.20 0.55
C ALA A 85 3.56 -8.99 -0.96
N VAL A 86 2.86 -8.04 -1.59
CA VAL A 86 3.01 -7.73 -3.02
C VAL A 86 4.33 -7.02 -3.35
N LEU A 87 5.04 -6.47 -2.34
CA LEU A 87 6.39 -5.92 -2.54
C LEU A 87 7.37 -6.98 -3.06
N GLU A 88 7.08 -8.26 -2.82
CA GLU A 88 7.93 -9.36 -3.28
C GLU A 88 7.73 -9.74 -4.77
N ASP A 89 6.73 -9.18 -5.45
CA ASP A 89 6.42 -9.49 -6.85
C ASP A 89 7.63 -9.22 -7.77
N TYR A 90 7.88 -10.12 -8.71
CA TYR A 90 9.01 -10.03 -9.64
C TYR A 90 8.86 -8.89 -10.64
N SER A 91 7.63 -8.47 -10.94
CA SER A 91 7.33 -7.38 -11.86
C SER A 91 7.63 -6.02 -11.22
N ILE A 92 8.61 -5.31 -11.78
CA ILE A 92 8.93 -3.93 -11.37
C ILE A 92 7.71 -3.01 -11.49
N GLY A 93 6.86 -3.20 -12.51
CA GLY A 93 5.67 -2.39 -12.70
C GLY A 93 4.64 -2.57 -11.58
N ILE A 94 4.53 -3.78 -11.01
CA ILE A 94 3.69 -4.05 -9.84
C ILE A 94 4.28 -3.36 -8.60
N ARG A 95 5.58 -3.54 -8.36
CA ARG A 95 6.27 -2.95 -7.20
C ARG A 95 6.21 -1.42 -7.22
N GLU A 96 6.48 -0.78 -8.35
CA GLU A 96 6.38 0.68 -8.50
C GLU A 96 4.96 1.20 -8.29
N ALA A 97 3.95 0.52 -8.84
CA ALA A 97 2.55 0.86 -8.61
C ALA A 97 2.20 0.76 -7.12
N LEU A 98 2.73 -0.25 -6.43
CA LEU A 98 2.52 -0.46 -5.00
C LEU A 98 3.21 0.62 -4.16
N HIS A 99 4.45 1.00 -4.49
CA HIS A 99 5.14 2.13 -3.85
C HIS A 99 4.32 3.41 -3.96
N LEU A 100 3.75 3.68 -5.14
CA LEU A 100 2.88 4.84 -5.33
C LEU A 100 1.61 4.74 -4.46
N MET A 101 1.00 3.55 -4.38
CA MET A 101 -0.20 3.33 -3.57
C MET A 101 0.07 3.57 -2.08
N LEU A 102 1.11 2.93 -1.53
CA LEU A 102 1.57 3.09 -0.16
C LEU A 102 1.93 4.55 0.14
N SER A 103 2.54 5.25 -0.82
CA SER A 103 2.90 6.67 -0.65
C SER A 103 1.69 7.57 -0.37
N ASN A 104 0.48 7.18 -0.81
CA ASN A 104 -0.75 7.95 -0.67
C ASN A 104 -1.66 7.47 0.47
N CYS A 105 -1.30 6.40 1.18
CA CYS A 105 -2.19 5.79 2.17
C CYS A 105 -2.11 6.47 3.55
N LYS A 106 -3.22 6.38 4.28
CA LYS A 106 -3.30 6.65 5.72
C LYS A 106 -3.43 5.33 6.46
N LEU A 107 -2.74 5.21 7.58
CA LEU A 107 -2.68 3.99 8.39
C LEU A 107 -3.39 4.17 9.72
N THR A 108 -3.97 3.10 10.26
CA THR A 108 -4.70 3.16 11.53
C THR A 108 -3.79 3.18 12.77
N SER A 109 -2.54 2.70 12.67
CA SER A 109 -1.68 2.49 13.84
C SER A 109 -0.19 2.59 13.57
N ASN A 110 0.58 2.70 14.66
CA ASN A 110 2.04 2.65 14.63
C ASN A 110 2.59 1.28 14.19
N VAL A 111 1.85 0.21 14.48
CA VAL A 111 2.22 -1.15 14.06
C VAL A 111 2.18 -1.22 12.53
N ALA A 112 1.09 -0.78 11.91
CA ALA A 112 0.97 -0.73 10.46
C ALA A 112 2.06 0.14 9.81
N LEU A 113 2.37 1.31 10.39
CA LEU A 113 3.43 2.18 9.88
C LEU A 113 4.80 1.52 10.00
N ARG A 114 5.10 0.87 11.13
CA ARG A 114 6.37 0.18 11.34
C ARG A 114 6.54 -1.01 10.41
N SER A 115 5.49 -1.82 10.23
CA SER A 115 5.48 -2.92 9.25
C SER A 115 5.74 -2.41 7.85
N THR A 116 5.04 -1.36 7.42
CA THR A 116 5.26 -0.73 6.11
C THR A 116 6.70 -0.25 5.93
N ILE A 117 7.27 0.41 6.94
CA ILE A 117 8.65 0.92 6.87
C ILE A 117 9.66 -0.23 6.76
N ASN A 118 9.50 -1.26 7.58
CA ASN A 118 10.39 -2.42 7.58
C ASN A 118 10.31 -3.19 6.26
N SER A 119 9.10 -3.43 5.74
CA SER A 119 8.93 -4.12 4.45
C SER A 119 9.52 -3.32 3.29
N LEU A 120 9.41 -1.99 3.28
CA LEU A 120 10.07 -1.15 2.26
C LEU A 120 11.60 -1.18 2.37
N ARG A 121 12.17 -1.29 3.58
CA ARG A 121 13.62 -1.46 3.78
C ARG A 121 14.10 -2.80 3.24
N GLU A 122 13.39 -3.88 3.57
CA GLU A 122 13.70 -5.21 3.03
C GLU A 122 13.52 -5.25 1.51
N ASN A 123 12.50 -4.55 0.98
CA ASN A 123 12.31 -4.41 -0.45
C ASN A 123 13.48 -3.69 -1.13
N LEU A 124 14.01 -2.62 -0.51
CA LEU A 124 15.19 -1.92 -1.02
C LEU A 124 16.43 -2.80 -1.05
N LYS A 125 16.64 -3.65 -0.04
CA LYS A 125 17.75 -4.62 -0.02
C LYS A 125 17.61 -5.65 -1.15
N ARG A 126 16.39 -6.14 -1.37
CA ARG A 126 16.09 -7.15 -2.39
C ARG A 126 16.13 -6.59 -3.80
N TYR A 127 15.65 -5.37 -4.01
CA TYR A 127 15.57 -4.69 -5.30
C TYR A 127 16.20 -3.29 -5.22
N PRO A 128 17.55 -3.16 -5.22
CA PRO A 128 18.22 -1.86 -5.12
C PRO A 128 17.90 -0.89 -6.27
N CYS A 129 17.45 -1.41 -7.42
CA CYS A 129 17.01 -0.60 -8.56
C CYS A 129 15.77 0.25 -8.26
N ASP A 130 14.96 -0.14 -7.27
CA ASP A 130 13.69 0.53 -6.96
C ASP A 130 13.89 1.72 -6.00
N ARG A 131 15.15 2.03 -5.63
CA ARG A 131 15.56 3.02 -4.62
C ARG A 131 14.81 4.35 -4.70
N GLU A 132 14.70 4.93 -5.89
CA GLU A 132 14.07 6.24 -6.05
C GLU A 132 12.57 6.20 -5.68
N SER A 133 11.87 5.17 -6.16
CA SER A 133 10.45 4.98 -5.89
C SER A 133 10.18 4.71 -4.41
N ILE A 134 11.02 3.90 -3.75
CA ILE A 134 10.94 3.59 -2.32
C ILE A 134 11.19 4.84 -1.48
N TRP A 135 12.22 5.63 -1.80
CA TRP A 135 12.51 6.87 -1.11
C TRP A 135 11.40 7.91 -1.22
N ASN A 136 10.79 8.03 -2.41
CA ASN A 136 9.61 8.88 -2.58
C ASN A 136 8.42 8.34 -1.78
N CYS A 137 8.27 7.02 -1.68
CA CYS A 137 7.28 6.38 -0.83
C CYS A 137 7.49 6.73 0.64
N PHE A 138 8.69 6.56 1.21
CA PHE A 138 8.99 6.97 2.59
C PHE A 138 8.64 8.42 2.87
N ARG A 139 9.06 9.34 1.98
CA ARG A 139 8.80 10.76 2.12
C ARG A 139 7.31 11.06 2.26
N LYS A 140 6.48 10.54 1.35
CA LYS A 140 5.04 10.82 1.35
C LYS A 140 4.30 10.05 2.45
N LEU A 141 4.74 8.83 2.76
CA LEU A 141 4.18 8.04 3.85
C LEU A 141 4.30 8.77 5.19
N GLY A 142 5.47 9.35 5.47
CA GLY A 142 5.68 10.19 6.66
C GLY A 142 4.81 11.46 6.66
N GLN A 143 4.69 12.12 5.50
CA GLN A 143 3.83 13.31 5.34
C GLN A 143 2.34 13.01 5.53
N ASN A 144 1.87 11.84 5.10
CA ASN A 144 0.46 11.45 5.22
C ASN A 144 0.12 10.89 6.61
N ASN A 145 1.12 10.44 7.37
CA ASN A 145 0.96 9.79 8.67
C ASN A 145 1.76 10.53 9.77
N VAL A 146 1.67 11.86 9.81
CA VAL A 146 2.51 12.73 10.66
C VAL A 146 2.46 12.34 12.14
N TYR A 147 1.27 12.10 12.70
CA TYR A 147 1.14 11.78 14.12
C TYR A 147 1.76 10.42 14.49
N LEU A 148 1.57 9.41 13.63
CA LEU A 148 2.20 8.10 13.80
C LEU A 148 3.72 8.21 13.66
N THR A 149 4.17 8.93 12.63
CA THR A 149 5.60 9.19 12.38
C THR A 149 6.26 9.88 13.56
N LEU A 150 5.62 10.90 14.14
CA LEU A 150 6.12 11.62 15.32
C LEU A 150 6.36 10.68 16.51
N SER A 151 5.46 9.73 16.72
CA SER A 151 5.60 8.75 17.81
C SER A 151 6.67 7.69 17.57
N LEU A 152 7.15 7.54 16.34
CA LEU A 152 8.22 6.61 15.96
C LEU A 152 9.59 7.28 15.80
N ILE A 153 9.72 8.60 16.00
CA ILE A 153 10.98 9.33 15.74
C ILE A 153 12.17 8.72 16.49
N SER A 154 12.02 8.46 17.79
CA SER A 154 13.13 7.92 18.60
C SER A 154 13.60 6.56 18.09
N ASP A 155 12.64 5.72 17.68
CA ASP A 155 12.91 4.40 17.12
C ASP A 155 13.58 4.49 15.73
N LEU A 156 13.14 5.42 14.88
CA LEU A 156 13.66 5.60 13.53
C LEU A 156 15.06 6.22 13.50
N LEU A 157 15.33 7.17 14.41
CA LEU A 157 16.64 7.82 14.54
C LEU A 157 17.61 7.04 15.44
N LEU A 158 17.18 5.89 15.96
CA LEU A 158 17.94 5.09 16.91
C LEU A 158 18.47 5.96 18.07
N THR A 159 17.64 6.85 18.62
CA THR A 159 18.06 7.70 19.73
C THR A 159 17.79 6.99 21.05
N HIS A 160 18.84 6.83 21.86
CA HIS A 160 18.70 6.32 23.22
C HIS A 160 18.75 7.49 24.22
N PRO A 161 17.86 7.55 25.24
CA PRO A 161 17.79 8.69 26.17
C PRO A 161 19.10 8.99 26.90
N PHE A 162 19.95 7.96 27.07
CA PHE A 162 21.18 8.03 27.86
C PHE A 162 22.45 7.75 27.07
N PHE A 163 22.35 7.17 25.87
CA PHE A 163 23.52 6.71 25.12
C PHE A 163 23.53 7.31 23.72
N ARG A 164 24.70 7.76 23.28
CA ARG A 164 24.92 8.07 21.86
C ARG A 164 25.28 6.78 21.15
N LEU A 165 24.41 6.33 20.27
CA LEU A 165 24.71 5.24 19.35
C LEU A 165 25.64 5.76 18.24
N PRO A 166 26.55 4.92 17.71
CA PRO A 166 27.41 5.30 16.59
C PRO A 166 26.56 5.68 15.37
N GLU A 167 27.01 6.71 14.64
CA GLU A 167 26.33 7.16 13.42
C GLU A 167 26.36 6.06 12.35
N ASN A 168 25.28 5.96 11.58
CA ASN A 168 25.22 5.06 10.45
C ASN A 168 26.21 5.50 9.35
N PRO A 169 26.74 4.57 8.56
CA PRO A 169 27.64 4.88 7.44
C PRO A 169 26.97 5.82 6.42
N LEU A 170 27.75 6.76 5.86
CA LEU A 170 27.25 7.71 4.86
C LEU A 170 26.74 7.05 3.57
N ASP A 171 27.23 5.84 3.28
CA ASP A 171 26.86 5.07 2.09
C ASP A 171 25.73 4.06 2.37
N ASP A 172 25.12 4.09 3.56
CA ASP A 172 24.01 3.20 3.90
C ASP A 172 22.80 3.48 2.99
N PRO A 173 22.38 2.52 2.14
CA PRO A 173 21.24 2.72 1.25
C PRO A 173 19.92 2.97 2.02
N GLU A 174 19.84 2.59 3.30
CA GLU A 174 18.71 2.83 4.18
C GLU A 174 18.67 4.27 4.74
N CYS A 175 19.77 5.01 4.68
CA CYS A 175 19.85 6.41 5.11
C CYS A 175 20.09 7.33 3.91
N LYS A 176 19.10 8.18 3.60
CA LYS A 176 19.28 9.27 2.64
C LYS A 176 19.85 10.48 3.36
N HIS A 177 21.14 10.75 3.15
CA HIS A 177 21.78 12.00 3.57
C HIS A 177 21.34 13.19 2.71
#